data_AF-A0A7V1WD03-F1
#
_entry.id   AF-A0A7V1WD03-F1
#
_cell.length_a   1.000
_cell.length_b   1.000
_cell.length_c   1.000
_cell.angle_alpha   90.00
_cell.angle_beta   90.00
_cell.angle_gamma   90.00
#
_symmetry.space_group_name_H-M   'P 1'
#
loop_
_entity.id
_entity.type
_entity.pdbx_description
1 polymer ?
#
loop_
_entity_poly.entity_id
_entity_poly.type
_entity_poly.pdbx_seq_one_letter_code
_entity_poly.pdbx_strand_id
1 'polypeptide(L)'
;MRGMERGMPPEGVEARLEAELLWDPAGRGCAALAVPGDLGAAARALLAARRVAIVTGLYVPAAGAPETDGPPGSLALARALGRLGKSVVLVTDRLCAGLLQAAAKAGWGAWPVLFRGDGADGGAADGDGRPEGLLEEVLDGFEPDHLVAVERLGRAADGRYYNARGEDVTAWTPALDGLFLEAAERSV
;
A
#
# COMPACT_ATOMS: atom_id res chain seq x y z
N MET A 1 33.12 -2.64 -17.28
CA MET A 1 32.15 -2.99 -16.23
C MET A 1 32.92 -3.23 -14.94
N ARG A 2 32.93 -2.25 -14.03
CA ARG A 2 33.44 -2.49 -12.67
C ARG A 2 32.29 -3.11 -11.88
N GLY A 3 32.49 -4.32 -11.34
CA GLY A 3 31.58 -4.86 -10.35
C GLY A 3 31.56 -3.90 -9.16
N MET A 4 30.37 -3.42 -8.78
CA MET A 4 30.20 -2.72 -7.52
C MET A 4 30.34 -3.77 -6.42
N GLU A 5 31.48 -3.78 -5.75
CA GLU A 5 31.70 -4.60 -4.56
C GLU A 5 30.69 -4.17 -3.48
N ARG A 6 29.98 -5.13 -2.90
CA ARG A 6 29.14 -4.87 -1.73
C ARG A 6 30.06 -4.47 -0.59
N GLY A 7 29.91 -3.24 -0.09
CA GLY A 7 30.57 -2.78 1.13
C GLY A 7 30.23 -3.70 2.31
N MET A 8 31.05 -3.65 3.35
CA MET A 8 30.85 -4.44 4.56
C MET A 8 29.41 -4.27 5.08
N PRO A 9 28.67 -5.36 5.40
CA PRO A 9 27.28 -5.24 5.80
C PRO A 9 27.17 -4.40 7.09
N PRO A 10 26.16 -3.52 7.19
CA PRO A 10 25.96 -2.71 8.38
C PRO A 10 25.68 -3.57 9.62
N GLU A 11 26.02 -3.06 10.80
CA GLU A 11 25.83 -3.78 12.06
C GLU A 11 24.35 -3.75 12.50
N GLY A 12 23.81 -4.88 12.96
CA GLY A 12 22.42 -5.01 13.43
C GLY A 12 21.44 -5.50 12.36
N VAL A 13 20.37 -6.19 12.78
CA VAL A 13 19.38 -6.79 11.86
C VAL A 13 18.61 -5.74 11.07
N GLU A 14 18.20 -4.64 11.72
CA GLU A 14 17.45 -3.56 11.08
C GLU A 14 18.25 -2.93 9.93
N ALA A 15 19.51 -2.55 10.20
CA ALA A 15 20.36 -1.93 9.19
C ALA A 15 20.69 -2.87 8.03
N ARG A 16 20.83 -4.18 8.30
CA ARG A 16 21.03 -5.18 7.25
C ARG A 16 19.80 -5.33 6.35
N LEU A 17 18.61 -5.38 6.93
CA LEU A 17 17.36 -5.45 6.15
C LEU A 17 17.16 -4.19 5.32
N GLU A 18 17.45 -3.03 5.89
CA GLU A 18 17.36 -1.75 5.19
C GLU A 18 18.35 -1.69 4.01
N ALA A 19 19.60 -2.14 4.19
CA ALA A 19 20.56 -2.22 3.10
C ALA A 19 20.13 -3.17 1.97
N GLU A 20 19.48 -4.30 2.30
CA GLU A 20 18.96 -5.23 1.27
C GLU A 20 17.76 -4.63 0.52
N LEU A 21 16.87 -3.89 1.18
CA LEU A 21 15.74 -3.20 0.53
C LEU A 21 16.22 -2.10 -0.42
N LEU A 22 17.32 -1.44 -0.10
CA LEU A 22 17.91 -0.37 -0.92
C LEU A 22 18.82 -0.91 -2.03
N TRP A 23 19.03 -2.22 -2.11
CA TRP A 23 19.81 -2.81 -3.19
C TRP A 23 19.07 -2.64 -4.51
N ASP A 24 19.65 -1.81 -5.39
CA ASP A 24 19.06 -1.42 -6.66
C ASP A 24 19.91 -1.93 -7.83
N PRO A 25 19.86 -3.25 -8.15
CA PRO A 25 20.63 -3.81 -9.24
C PRO A 25 20.19 -3.30 -10.63
N ALA A 26 18.97 -2.76 -10.73
CA ALA A 26 18.42 -2.24 -11.97
C ALA A 26 18.69 -0.74 -12.19
N GLY A 27 19.27 -0.05 -11.19
CA GLY A 27 19.57 1.39 -11.28
C GLY A 27 18.32 2.27 -11.40
N ARG A 28 17.23 1.90 -10.74
CA ARG A 28 15.96 2.65 -10.70
C ARG A 28 16.01 3.90 -9.83
N GLY A 29 17.05 4.06 -9.01
CA GLY A 29 17.25 5.23 -8.16
C GLY A 29 16.49 5.20 -6.85
N CYS A 30 15.99 4.04 -6.40
CA CYS A 30 15.19 3.91 -5.18
C CYS A 30 15.93 4.41 -3.92
N ALA A 31 17.27 4.31 -3.91
CA ALA A 31 18.10 4.81 -2.81
C ALA A 31 17.96 6.33 -2.57
N ALA A 32 17.54 7.10 -3.58
CA ALA A 32 17.28 8.53 -3.42
C ALA A 32 16.02 8.83 -2.58
N LEU A 33 15.14 7.85 -2.40
CA LEU A 33 13.92 7.94 -1.58
C LEU A 33 14.14 7.40 -0.16
N ALA A 34 15.33 6.85 0.13
CA ALA A 34 15.62 6.21 1.40
C ALA A 34 15.80 7.24 2.52
N VAL A 35 15.14 7.00 3.66
CA VAL A 35 15.38 7.73 4.90
C VAL A 35 15.98 6.74 5.91
N PRO A 36 17.27 6.89 6.27
CA PRO A 36 17.94 5.92 7.15
C PRO A 36 17.23 5.76 8.50
N GLY A 37 16.91 4.52 8.86
CA GLY A 37 16.26 4.15 10.11
C GLY A 37 14.73 4.10 10.06
N ASP A 38 14.11 4.55 8.96
CA ASP A 38 12.65 4.55 8.83
C ASP A 38 12.07 3.14 8.80
N LEU A 39 12.80 2.14 8.29
CA LEU A 39 12.38 0.75 8.37
C LEU A 39 12.15 0.31 9.82
N GLY A 40 13.12 0.60 10.69
CA GLY A 40 13.03 0.26 12.11
C GLY A 40 11.97 1.07 12.83
N ALA A 41 11.82 2.35 12.51
CA ALA A 41 10.76 3.21 13.06
C ALA A 41 9.36 2.71 12.67
N ALA A 42 9.13 2.39 11.40
CA ALA A 42 7.87 1.84 10.90
C ALA A 42 7.55 0.49 11.54
N ALA A 43 8.54 -0.40 11.67
CA ALA A 43 8.36 -1.68 12.35
C ALA A 43 7.95 -1.51 13.83
N ARG A 44 8.56 -0.55 14.54
CA ARG A 44 8.20 -0.22 15.94
C ARG A 44 6.79 0.36 16.05
N ALA A 45 6.40 1.27 15.16
CA ALA A 45 5.04 1.80 15.12
C ALA A 45 4.00 0.67 14.93
N LEU A 46 4.23 -0.18 13.93
CA LEU A 46 3.35 -1.32 13.67
C LEU A 46 3.35 -2.35 14.81
N LEU A 47 4.45 -2.49 15.55
CA LEU A 47 4.48 -3.35 16.74
C LEU A 47 3.55 -2.83 17.85
N ALA A 48 3.42 -1.51 18.00
CA ALA A 48 2.50 -0.87 18.95
C ALA A 48 1.03 -0.87 18.48
N ALA A 49 0.77 -1.06 17.17
CA ALA A 49 -0.56 -1.06 16.60
C ALA A 49 -1.46 -2.19 17.11
N ARG A 50 -2.79 -1.97 17.12
CA ARG A 50 -3.80 -3.02 17.37
C ARG A 50 -4.63 -3.31 16.13
N ARG A 51 -4.95 -2.27 15.36
CA ARG A 51 -5.84 -2.34 14.19
C ARG A 51 -5.18 -1.65 13.00
N VAL A 52 -4.78 -2.42 11.99
CA VAL A 52 -4.00 -1.93 10.85
C VAL A 52 -4.80 -2.04 9.56
N ALA A 53 -4.99 -0.91 8.87
CA ALA A 53 -5.50 -0.90 7.50
C ALA A 53 -4.33 -0.83 6.51
N ILE A 54 -4.24 -1.82 5.62
CA ILE A 54 -3.20 -1.89 4.59
C ILE A 54 -3.84 -1.55 3.25
N VAL A 55 -3.50 -0.39 2.68
CA VAL A 55 -4.00 0.10 1.41
C VAL A 55 -3.02 -0.29 0.30
N THR A 56 -3.49 -0.99 -0.73
CA THR A 56 -2.61 -1.50 -1.78
C THR A 56 -3.32 -1.61 -3.14
N GLY A 57 -2.54 -1.71 -4.21
CA GLY A 57 -3.01 -1.96 -5.55
C GLY A 57 -2.79 -0.77 -6.47
N LEU A 58 -2.37 -1.10 -7.69
CA LEU A 58 -2.14 -0.19 -8.79
C LEU A 58 -2.66 -0.86 -10.05
N TYR A 59 -3.60 -0.25 -10.77
CA TYR A 59 -4.01 -0.76 -12.08
C TYR A 59 -3.07 -0.21 -13.16
N VAL A 60 -2.64 -1.06 -14.11
CA VAL A 60 -1.77 -0.68 -15.22
C VAL A 60 -2.57 -0.73 -16.52
N PRO A 61 -3.10 0.41 -17.02
CA PRO A 61 -3.99 0.43 -18.19
C PRO A 61 -3.35 -0.18 -19.44
N ALA A 62 -2.05 0.07 -19.65
CA ALA A 62 -1.31 -0.48 -20.79
C ALA A 62 -1.22 -2.02 -20.78
N ALA A 63 -1.31 -2.65 -19.60
CA ALA A 63 -1.31 -4.10 -19.45
C ALA A 63 -2.73 -4.68 -19.36
N GLY A 64 -3.75 -3.83 -19.21
CA GLY A 64 -5.13 -4.26 -18.95
C GLY A 64 -5.30 -5.02 -17.63
N ALA A 65 -4.36 -4.89 -16.70
CA ALA A 65 -4.27 -5.73 -15.50
C ALA A 65 -3.74 -4.95 -14.28
N PRO A 66 -4.01 -5.43 -13.05
CA PRO A 66 -3.32 -4.95 -11.85
C PRO A 66 -1.82 -5.21 -11.92
N GLU A 67 -1.05 -4.28 -11.37
CA GLU A 67 0.34 -4.49 -11.02
C GLU A 67 0.45 -5.60 -9.96
N THR A 68 1.53 -6.35 -10.07
CA THR A 68 1.88 -7.43 -9.15
C THR A 68 2.77 -6.96 -8.00
N ASP A 69 3.45 -5.82 -8.15
CA ASP A 69 4.11 -5.14 -7.05
C ASP A 69 3.09 -4.56 -6.07
N GLY A 70 3.34 -4.72 -4.78
CA GLY A 70 2.44 -4.34 -3.68
C GLY A 70 1.69 -5.50 -3.03
N PRO A 71 0.72 -6.15 -3.71
CA PRO A 71 -0.16 -7.16 -3.10
C PRO A 71 0.58 -8.29 -2.35
N PRO A 72 1.69 -8.87 -2.85
CA PRO A 72 2.45 -9.86 -2.10
C PRO A 72 3.03 -9.31 -0.79
N GLY A 73 3.56 -8.07 -0.81
CA GLY A 73 4.07 -7.37 0.36
C GLY A 73 2.97 -7.09 1.40
N SER A 74 1.80 -6.64 0.93
CA SER A 74 0.61 -6.41 1.75
C SER A 74 0.13 -7.68 2.46
N LEU A 75 0.10 -8.81 1.74
CA LEU A 75 -0.29 -10.11 2.31
C LEU A 75 0.76 -10.64 3.30
N ALA A 76 2.04 -10.49 2.99
CA ALA A 76 3.12 -10.86 3.90
C ALA A 76 3.05 -10.05 5.20
N LEU A 77 2.82 -8.74 5.09
CA LEU A 77 2.65 -7.85 6.22
C LEU A 77 1.40 -8.19 7.03
N ALA A 78 0.24 -8.38 6.38
CA ALA A 78 -0.99 -8.79 7.04
C ALA A 78 -0.83 -10.11 7.81
N ARG A 79 -0.10 -11.06 7.23
CA ARG A 79 0.24 -12.34 7.87
C ARG A 79 1.10 -12.16 9.11
N ALA A 80 2.14 -11.33 9.02
CA ALA A 80 3.01 -11.05 10.16
C ALA A 80 2.23 -10.37 11.29
N LEU A 81 1.46 -9.32 10.98
CA LEU A 81 0.65 -8.57 11.95
C LEU A 81 -0.43 -9.46 12.60
N GLY A 82 -1.12 -10.28 11.81
CA GLY A 82 -2.10 -11.23 12.33
C GLY A 82 -1.48 -12.26 13.29
N ARG A 83 -0.27 -12.75 13.00
CA ARG A 83 0.49 -13.64 13.92
C ARG A 83 0.93 -12.94 15.20
N LEU A 84 1.04 -11.61 15.18
CA LEU A 84 1.31 -10.78 16.36
C LEU A 84 0.02 -10.38 17.11
N GLY A 85 -1.14 -10.94 16.74
CA GLY A 85 -2.42 -10.71 17.42
C GLY A 85 -3.14 -9.42 17.00
N LYS A 86 -2.74 -8.81 15.89
CA LYS A 86 -3.34 -7.56 15.39
C LYS A 86 -4.54 -7.85 14.51
N SER A 87 -5.54 -6.98 14.57
CA SER A 87 -6.62 -6.96 13.58
C SER A 87 -6.12 -6.26 12.33
N VAL A 88 -6.33 -6.86 11.17
CA VAL A 88 -5.85 -6.33 9.88
C VAL A 88 -6.98 -6.33 8.87
N VAL A 89 -7.09 -5.24 8.11
CA VAL A 89 -7.94 -5.16 6.92
C VAL A 89 -7.08 -4.78 5.72
N LEU A 90 -7.36 -5.40 4.57
CA LEU A 90 -6.78 -5.00 3.29
C LEU A 90 -7.76 -4.07 2.59
N VAL A 91 -7.28 -2.93 2.10
CA VAL A 91 -8.08 -1.93 1.38
C VAL A 91 -7.52 -1.80 -0.03
N THR A 92 -8.37 -1.87 -1.04
CA THR A 92 -7.97 -1.75 -2.44
C THR A 92 -9.12 -1.20 -3.28
N ASP A 93 -8.96 -1.16 -4.60
CA ASP A 93 -10.02 -0.81 -5.54
C ASP A 93 -10.52 -2.04 -6.32
N ARG A 94 -11.65 -1.89 -7.02
CA ARG A 94 -12.29 -2.98 -7.77
C ARG A 94 -11.39 -3.60 -8.84
N LEU A 95 -10.51 -2.80 -9.46
CA LEU A 95 -9.66 -3.28 -10.54
C LEU A 95 -8.57 -4.18 -9.97
N CYS A 96 -8.12 -3.92 -8.74
CA CYS A 96 -7.08 -4.68 -8.04
C CYS A 96 -7.61 -5.78 -7.11
N ALA A 97 -8.88 -5.73 -6.68
CA ALA A 97 -9.46 -6.64 -5.69
C ALA A 97 -9.34 -8.13 -6.06
N GLY A 98 -9.48 -8.46 -7.35
CA GLY A 98 -9.36 -9.84 -7.83
C GLY A 98 -8.02 -10.48 -7.49
N LEU A 99 -6.92 -9.72 -7.48
CA LEU A 99 -5.59 -10.21 -7.16
C LEU A 99 -5.46 -10.60 -5.68
N LEU A 100 -5.96 -9.76 -4.77
CA LEU A 100 -5.98 -10.07 -3.33
C LEU A 100 -6.91 -11.26 -3.01
N GLN A 101 -8.08 -11.30 -3.64
CA GLN A 101 -9.02 -12.42 -3.49
C GLN A 101 -8.44 -13.73 -4.01
N ALA A 102 -7.70 -13.71 -5.14
CA ALA A 102 -7.03 -14.89 -5.66
C ALA A 102 -5.95 -15.41 -4.70
N ALA A 103 -5.17 -14.52 -4.10
CA ALA A 103 -4.16 -14.91 -3.11
C ALA A 103 -4.80 -15.54 -1.85
N ALA A 104 -5.93 -15.00 -1.39
CA ALA A 104 -6.69 -15.60 -0.30
C ALA A 104 -7.17 -17.01 -0.65
N LYS A 105 -7.72 -17.21 -1.86
CA LYS A 105 -8.12 -18.54 -2.38
C LYS A 105 -6.94 -19.51 -2.49
N ALA A 106 -5.73 -19.01 -2.73
CA ALA A 106 -4.50 -19.78 -2.78
C ALA A 106 -3.92 -20.14 -1.38
N GLY A 107 -4.61 -19.79 -0.30
CA GLY A 107 -4.21 -20.17 1.06
C GLY A 107 -3.18 -19.24 1.71
N TRP A 108 -2.96 -18.04 1.16
CA TRP A 108 -2.05 -17.05 1.77
C TRP A 108 -2.64 -16.36 3.01
N GLY A 109 -3.94 -16.51 3.25
CA GLY A 109 -4.66 -16.10 4.45
C GLY A 109 -6.07 -15.59 4.12
N ALA A 110 -6.89 -15.38 5.15
CA ALA A 110 -8.25 -14.89 5.02
C ALA A 110 -8.39 -13.59 5.84
N TRP A 111 -7.96 -12.48 5.26
CA TRP A 111 -8.25 -11.15 5.79
C TRP A 111 -9.44 -10.54 5.06
N PRO A 112 -10.26 -9.71 5.72
CA PRO A 112 -11.25 -8.91 5.02
C PRO A 112 -10.57 -8.04 3.97
N VAL A 113 -11.12 -8.02 2.76
CA VAL A 113 -10.69 -7.15 1.65
C VAL A 113 -11.82 -6.16 1.41
N LEU A 114 -11.58 -4.89 1.71
CA LEU A 114 -12.53 -3.79 1.50
C LEU A 114 -12.19 -3.06 0.21
N PHE A 115 -13.20 -2.86 -0.62
CA PHE A 115 -13.14 -2.05 -1.82
C PHE A 115 -14.56 -1.59 -2.18
N ARG A 116 -14.67 -0.37 -2.70
CA ARG A 116 -15.88 0.17 -3.32
C ARG A 116 -15.52 0.66 -4.72
N GLY A 117 -16.51 0.84 -5.58
CA GLY A 117 -16.26 1.37 -6.93
C GLY A 117 -17.51 1.86 -7.63
N ASP A 118 -17.27 2.59 -8.71
CA ASP A 118 -18.23 3.33 -9.48
C ASP A 118 -18.96 2.37 -10.47
N GLY A 119 -20.07 1.76 -10.00
CA GLY A 119 -21.05 0.93 -10.74
C GLY A 119 -20.57 -0.44 -11.24
N ALA A 120 -21.32 -1.55 -11.16
CA ALA A 120 -22.74 -1.74 -11.51
C ALA A 120 -23.76 -1.77 -10.34
N ASP A 121 -23.30 -1.78 -9.09
CA ASP A 121 -24.19 -1.73 -7.91
C ASP A 121 -24.23 -0.32 -7.25
N GLY A 122 -23.66 0.68 -7.91
CA GLY A 122 -24.06 2.10 -7.77
C GLY A 122 -23.64 2.84 -6.49
N GLY A 123 -22.41 2.69 -6.00
CA GLY A 123 -21.78 3.80 -5.25
C GLY A 123 -21.22 4.80 -6.27
N ALA A 124 -21.56 6.08 -6.19
CA ALA A 124 -20.92 7.09 -7.02
C ALA A 124 -19.47 7.29 -6.56
N ALA A 125 -18.60 7.79 -7.43
CA ALA A 125 -17.42 8.47 -6.93
C ALA A 125 -17.89 9.82 -6.35
N ASP A 126 -17.42 10.20 -5.16
CA ASP A 126 -17.64 11.56 -4.66
C ASP A 126 -17.03 12.58 -5.63
N GLY A 127 -17.38 13.86 -5.47
CA GLY A 127 -16.96 14.94 -6.39
C GLY A 127 -15.44 15.08 -6.59
N ASP A 128 -14.61 14.36 -5.84
CA ASP A 128 -13.15 14.30 -5.95
C ASP A 128 -12.57 12.91 -6.27
N GLY A 129 -13.38 11.94 -6.68
CA GLY A 129 -12.91 10.62 -7.13
C GLY A 129 -12.70 9.60 -6.00
N ARG A 130 -13.18 9.88 -4.78
CA ARG A 130 -13.21 8.91 -3.67
C ARG A 130 -14.31 7.87 -3.88
N PRO A 131 -14.06 6.58 -3.57
CA PRO A 131 -15.13 5.59 -3.54
C PRO A 131 -16.10 5.87 -2.38
N GLU A 132 -17.36 6.20 -2.70
CA GLU A 132 -18.40 6.50 -1.71
C GLU A 132 -18.51 5.39 -0.65
N GLY A 133 -18.51 5.78 0.62
CA GLY A 133 -18.67 4.89 1.77
C GLY A 133 -17.44 4.08 2.16
N LEU A 134 -16.38 4.02 1.33
CA LEU A 134 -15.19 3.22 1.65
C LEU A 134 -14.38 3.86 2.79
N LEU A 135 -14.29 5.18 2.81
CA LEU A 135 -13.55 5.90 3.85
C LEU A 135 -14.23 5.73 5.19
N GLU A 136 -15.55 5.88 5.25
CA GLU A 136 -16.36 5.65 6.44
C GLU A 136 -16.29 4.19 6.90
N GLU A 137 -16.38 3.24 5.97
CA GLU A 137 -16.27 1.81 6.29
C GLU A 137 -14.89 1.47 6.90
N VAL A 138 -13.82 2.09 6.40
CA VAL A 138 -12.47 1.89 6.95
C VAL A 138 -12.29 2.67 8.25
N LEU A 139 -12.51 3.98 8.27
CA LEU A 139 -12.18 4.85 9.39
C LEU A 139 -13.17 4.76 10.55
N ASP A 140 -14.47 4.61 10.28
CA ASP A 140 -15.52 4.52 11.30
C ASP A 140 -15.97 3.09 11.56
N GLY A 141 -15.94 2.22 10.54
CA GLY A 141 -16.29 0.81 10.67
C GLY A 141 -15.14 -0.05 11.21
N PHE A 142 -13.96 0.06 10.58
CA PHE A 142 -12.77 -0.65 11.02
C PHE A 142 -11.92 0.14 12.03
N GLU A 143 -12.08 1.45 12.22
CA GLU A 143 -11.38 2.23 13.26
C GLU A 143 -9.88 1.83 13.41
N PRO A 144 -9.06 1.93 12.35
CA PRO A 144 -7.65 1.62 12.43
C PRO A 144 -6.96 2.57 13.41
N ASP A 145 -5.93 2.08 14.11
CA ASP A 145 -4.98 2.94 14.81
C ASP A 145 -3.69 3.16 14.01
N HIS A 146 -3.53 2.46 12.88
CA HIS A 146 -2.45 2.66 11.93
C HIS A 146 -2.92 2.38 10.49
N LEU A 147 -2.45 3.18 9.54
CA LEU A 147 -2.61 2.93 8.11
C LEU A 147 -1.25 2.70 7.46
N VAL A 148 -1.20 1.79 6.47
CA VAL A 148 0.01 1.50 5.68
C VAL A 148 -0.35 1.50 4.21
N ALA A 149 0.36 2.28 3.40
CA ALA A 149 0.29 2.19 1.94
C ALA A 149 1.38 1.24 1.43
N VAL A 150 1.01 0.32 0.53
CA VAL A 150 1.96 -0.57 -0.14
C VAL A 150 1.64 -0.57 -1.63
N GLU A 151 2.51 0.05 -2.43
CA GLU A 151 2.31 0.27 -3.88
C GLU A 151 0.91 0.84 -4.17
N ARG A 152 0.60 1.98 -3.55
CA ARG A 152 -0.60 2.75 -3.83
C ARG A 152 -0.20 4.17 -4.26
N LEU A 153 -0.80 4.66 -5.34
CA LEU A 153 -0.55 6.03 -5.79
C LEU A 153 -1.16 7.05 -4.82
N GLY A 154 -0.40 8.12 -4.58
CA GLY A 154 -0.89 9.36 -3.99
C GLY A 154 -1.12 10.42 -5.06
N ARG A 155 -2.04 11.34 -4.80
CA ARG A 155 -2.32 12.47 -5.70
C ARG A 155 -1.10 13.37 -5.82
N ALA A 156 -0.82 13.84 -7.03
CA ALA A 156 0.16 14.89 -7.29
C ALA A 156 -0.39 16.26 -6.90
N ALA A 157 0.44 17.31 -7.01
CA ALA A 157 0.08 18.67 -6.62
C ALA A 157 -1.11 19.25 -7.39
N ASP A 158 -1.42 18.74 -8.58
CA ASP A 158 -2.58 19.10 -9.40
C ASP A 158 -3.84 18.24 -9.12
N GLY A 159 -3.76 17.35 -8.11
CA GLY A 159 -4.83 16.45 -7.72
C GLY A 159 -4.94 15.18 -8.58
N ARG A 160 -4.06 14.97 -9.56
CA ARG A 160 -4.09 13.82 -10.49
C ARG A 160 -3.15 12.70 -10.06
N TYR A 161 -3.29 11.54 -10.68
CA TYR A 161 -2.45 10.37 -10.42
C TYR A 161 -1.61 10.03 -11.64
N TYR A 162 -0.34 9.78 -11.41
CA TYR A 162 0.64 9.52 -12.47
C TYR A 162 1.37 8.20 -12.22
N ASN A 163 1.61 7.45 -13.29
CA ASN A 163 2.49 6.29 -13.20
C ASN A 163 3.97 6.69 -13.25
N ALA A 164 4.88 5.72 -13.11
CA ALA A 164 6.33 5.98 -13.11
C ALA A 164 6.88 6.59 -14.43
N ARG A 165 6.10 6.58 -15.53
CA ARG A 165 6.45 7.27 -16.79
C ARG A 165 5.93 8.72 -16.85
N GLY A 166 5.25 9.20 -15.81
CA GLY A 166 4.60 10.50 -15.79
C GLY A 166 3.32 10.57 -16.62
N GLU A 167 2.72 9.43 -16.97
CA GLU A 167 1.45 9.37 -17.69
C GLU A 167 0.29 9.49 -16.71
N ASP A 168 -0.70 10.32 -17.03
CA ASP A 168 -1.91 10.51 -16.24
C ASP A 168 -2.77 9.23 -16.27
N VAL A 169 -2.93 8.61 -15.10
CA VAL A 169 -3.72 7.39 -14.88
C VAL A 169 -4.88 7.63 -13.91
N THR A 170 -5.28 8.90 -13.74
CA THR A 170 -6.37 9.31 -12.83
C THR A 170 -7.66 8.55 -13.10
N ALA A 171 -8.01 8.32 -14.37
CA ALA A 171 -9.22 7.61 -14.76
C ALA A 171 -9.31 6.14 -14.28
N TRP A 172 -8.19 5.56 -13.85
CA TRP A 172 -8.11 4.20 -13.32
C TRP A 172 -7.70 4.14 -11.85
N THR A 173 -7.51 5.30 -11.21
CA THR A 173 -6.96 5.41 -9.87
C THR A 173 -7.96 6.10 -8.94
N PRO A 174 -8.80 5.32 -8.22
CA PRO A 174 -9.63 5.91 -7.18
C PRO A 174 -8.79 6.59 -6.09
N ALA A 175 -9.31 7.66 -5.49
CA ALA A 175 -8.57 8.50 -4.54
C ALA A 175 -8.44 7.89 -3.13
N LEU A 176 -7.83 6.70 -3.03
CA LEU A 176 -7.64 5.97 -1.77
C LEU A 176 -6.61 6.61 -0.84
N ASP A 177 -5.76 7.49 -1.35
CA ASP A 177 -4.87 8.31 -0.52
C ASP A 177 -5.65 9.27 0.40
N GLY A 178 -6.93 9.54 0.09
CA GLY A 178 -7.85 10.29 0.95
C GLY A 178 -8.00 9.67 2.34
N LEU A 179 -7.86 8.34 2.47
CA LEU A 179 -7.82 7.67 3.77
C LEU A 179 -6.72 8.22 4.68
N PHE A 180 -5.54 8.51 4.13
CA PHE A 180 -4.39 8.99 4.89
C PHE A 180 -4.53 10.47 5.25
N LEU A 181 -5.09 11.27 4.35
CA LEU A 181 -5.36 12.68 4.62
C LEU A 181 -6.40 12.85 5.72
N GLU A 182 -7.49 12.08 5.65
CA GLU A 182 -8.55 12.14 6.65
C GLU A 182 -8.13 11.51 7.99
N ALA A 183 -7.36 10.42 7.97
CA ALA A 183 -6.74 9.85 9.17
C ALA A 183 -5.85 10.86 9.90
N ALA A 184 -5.05 11.63 9.15
CA ALA A 184 -4.17 12.65 9.73
C ALA A 184 -4.97 13.77 10.43
N GLU A 185 -6.11 14.19 9.87
CA GLU A 185 -7.02 15.15 10.52
C GLU A 185 -7.65 14.57 11.80
N ARG A 186 -7.90 13.26 11.83
CA ARG A 186 -8.47 12.53 12.97
C ARG A 186 -7.44 12.11 14.03
N SER A 187 -6.14 12.38 13.82
CA SER A 187 -5.04 11.93 14.68
C SER A 187 -5.00 10.40 14.87
N VAL A 188 -5.33 9.67 13.81
CA VAL A 188 -5.10 8.22 13.68
C VAL A 188 -3.65 7.97 13.30
#